data_AF-A0A843KAQ2-F1
#
_entry.id   AF-A0A843KAQ2-F1
#
_cell.length_a   1.000
_cell.length_b   1.000
_cell.length_c   1.000
_cell.angle_alpha   90.00
_cell.angle_beta   90.00
_cell.angle_gamma   90.00
#
_symmetry.space_group_name_H-M   'P 1'
#
loop_
_entity.id
_entity.type
_entity.pdbx_description
1 polymer ?
#
loop_
_entity_poly.entity_id
_entity_poly.type
_entity_poly.pdbx_seq_one_letter_code
_entity_poly.pdbx_strand_id
1 'polypeptide(L)' 'MATDPVCYMVVDEDESEYRSSYKGQEYYFCSEFCRKKFEKNPERYVKLARSLDIGPDISC' A
#
# COMPACT_ATOMS: atom_id res chain seq x y z
N MET A 1 0.30 2.86 -10.68
CA MET A 1 -0.97 2.70 -9.95
C MET A 1 -0.76 1.75 -8.78
N ALA A 2 -0.78 2.28 -7.57
CA ALA A 2 -0.60 1.52 -6.34
C ALA A 2 -1.94 1.30 -5.62
N THR A 3 -2.05 0.26 -4.82
CA THR A 3 -3.26 0.00 -4.03
C THR A 3 -3.01 0.39 -2.57
N ASP A 4 -3.84 1.28 -2.04
CA ASP A 4 -3.79 1.66 -0.63
C ASP A 4 -4.21 0.45 0.23
N PRO A 5 -3.34 -0.09 1.10
CA PRO A 5 -3.65 -1.29 1.86
C PRO A 5 -4.63 -1.05 3.03
N VAL A 6 -4.96 0.22 3.32
CA VAL A 6 -5.88 0.63 4.39
C VAL A 6 -7.32 0.69 3.86
N CYS A 7 -7.52 1.30 2.68
CA CYS A 7 -8.85 1.52 2.09
C CYS A 7 -9.10 0.71 0.82
N TYR A 8 -8.10 0.01 0.29
CA TYR A 8 -8.14 -0.78 -0.96
C TYR A 8 -8.52 0.04 -2.20
N MET A 9 -8.37 1.36 -2.14
CA MET A 9 -8.49 2.20 -3.33
C MET A 9 -7.19 2.17 -4.14
N VAL A 10 -7.35 2.20 -5.46
CA VAL A 10 -6.26 2.47 -6.38
C VAL A 10 -5.90 3.94 -6.25
N VAL A 11 -4.62 4.20 -6.02
CA VAL A 11 -4.03 5.54 -5.92
C VAL A 11 -2.92 5.64 -6.96
N ASP A 12 -2.81 6.81 -7.57
CA ASP A 12 -1.70 7.07 -8.47
C ASP A 12 -0.45 7.39 -7.66
N GLU A 13 0.60 6.60 -7.88
CA GLU A 13 1.90 6.77 -7.21
C GLU A 13 2.61 8.07 -7.63
N ASP A 14 2.33 8.55 -8.84
CA ASP A 14 2.82 9.81 -9.39
C ASP A 14 2.12 11.04 -8.79
N GLU A 15 0.84 10.91 -8.40
CA GLU A 15 0.08 12.00 -7.77
C GLU A 15 0.06 11.91 -6.23
N SER A 16 0.37 10.75 -5.66
CA SER A 16 0.34 10.54 -4.21
C SER A 16 1.58 11.13 -3.53
N GLU A 17 1.38 12.26 -2.84
CA GLU A 17 2.39 12.81 -1.92
C GLU A 17 2.56 11.95 -0.65
N TYR A 18 1.60 11.05 -0.37
CA TYR A 18 1.56 10.25 0.84
C TYR A 18 2.06 8.83 0.59
N ARG A 19 3.37 8.63 0.77
CA ARG A 19 4.02 7.31 0.66
C ARG A 19 4.77 6.91 1.92
N SER A 20 4.95 5.61 2.12
CA SER A 20 5.72 5.04 3.23
C SER A 20 6.46 3.79 2.80
N SER A 21 7.76 3.73 3.09
CA SER A 21 8.60 2.56 2.82
C SER A 21 8.54 1.60 4.01
N TYR A 22 8.10 0.36 3.79
CA TYR A 22 8.05 -0.66 4.83
C TYR A 22 8.57 -2.02 4.33
N LYS A 23 9.53 -2.61 5.04
CA LYS A 23 10.21 -3.88 4.69
C LYS A 23 10.76 -3.91 3.23
N GLY A 24 11.22 -2.77 2.73
CA GLY A 24 11.76 -2.65 1.37
C GLY A 24 10.70 -2.53 0.26
N GLN A 25 9.42 -2.37 0.62
CA GLN A 25 8.33 -2.09 -0.30
C GLN A 25 7.82 -0.66 -0.08
N GLU A 26 7.60 0.10 -1.14
CA GLU A 26 6.90 1.38 -1.05
C GLU A 26 5.38 1.18 -1.09
N TYR A 27 4.68 1.85 -0.17
CA TYR A 27 3.23 1.89 -0.09
C TYR A 27 2.74 3.31 -0.29
N TYR A 28 1.66 3.46 -1.04
CA TYR A 28 1.06 4.73 -1.37
C TYR A 28 -0.33 4.81 -0.75
N PHE A 29 -0.70 6.02 -0.34
CA PHE A 29 -1.93 6.28 0.39
C PHE A 29 -2.72 7.38 -0.30
N CYS A 30 -4.05 7.27 -0.23
CA CYS A 30 -4.91 8.30 -0.82
C CYS A 30 -4.92 9.60 0.01
N SER A 31 -4.51 9.53 1.28
CA SER A 31 -4.59 10.64 2.23
C SER A 31 -3.67 10.41 3.44
N GLU A 32 -3.32 11.49 4.16
CA GLU A 32 -2.61 11.40 5.45
C GLU A 32 -3.28 10.48 6.46
N PHE A 33 -4.61 10.40 6.45
CA PHE A 33 -5.35 9.54 7.37
C PHE A 33 -5.01 8.06 7.16
N CYS A 34 -4.96 7.61 5.90
CA CYS A 34 -4.53 6.26 5.55
C CYS A 34 -3.07 6.04 5.94
N ARG A 35 -2.18 7.00 5.65
CA ARG A 35 -0.77 6.92 6.05
C ARG A 35 -0.63 6.74 7.56
N LYS A 36 -1.26 7.58 8.38
CA LYS A 36 -1.22 7.47 9.86
C LYS A 36 -1.77 6.14 10.36
N LYS A 37 -2.81 5.63 9.73
CA LYS A 37 -3.43 4.34 10.11
C LYS A 37 -2.51 3.17 9.76
N PHE A 38 -1.83 3.25 8.61
CA PHE A 38 -0.77 2.33 8.23
C PHE A 38 0.41 2.41 9.18
N GLU A 39 0.94 3.60 9.48
CA GLU A 39 2.06 3.81 10.43
C GLU A 39 1.77 3.25 11.83
N LYS A 40 0.50 3.29 12.27
CA LYS A 40 0.10 2.67 13.55
C LYS A 40 0.21 1.15 13.54
N ASN A 41 -0.06 0.48 12.43
CA ASN A 41 -0.09 -0.99 12.34
C ASN A 41 0.37 -1.53 10.97
N PRO A 42 1.60 -1.22 10.51
CA PRO A 42 2.00 -1.48 9.14
C PRO A 42 2.07 -2.98 8.85
N GLU A 43 2.48 -3.80 9.83
CA GLU A 43 2.54 -5.26 9.67
C GLU A 43 1.21 -5.88 9.31
N ARG A 44 0.10 -5.41 9.88
CA ARG A 44 -1.22 -5.97 9.60
C ARG A 44 -1.63 -5.69 8.15
N TYR A 45 -1.40 -4.47 7.69
CA TYR A 45 -1.73 -4.04 6.33
C TYR A 45 -0.83 -4.69 5.29
N VAL A 46 0.48 -4.77 5.55
CA VAL A 46 1.46 -5.44 4.69
C VAL A 46 1.17 -6.94 4.58
N LYS A 47 0.80 -7.58 5.69
CA LYS A 47 0.44 -9.01 5.68
C LYS A 47 -0.82 -9.27 4.87
N LEU A 48 -1.82 -8.37 4.95
CA LEU A 48 -3.04 -8.44 4.15
C LEU A 48 -2.75 -8.23 2.65
N ALA A 49 -1.97 -7.21 2.31
CA ALA A 49 -1.58 -6.92 0.93
C ALA A 49 -0.74 -8.03 0.30
N ARG A 50 0.01 -8.81 1.10
CA ARG A 50 0.80 -9.95 0.64
C ARG A 50 0.00 -11.27 0.60
N SER A 51 -1.13 -11.34 1.30
CA SER A 51 -2.01 -12.52 1.31
C SER A 51 -3.16 -12.41 0.31
N LEU A 52 -3.50 -11.20 -0.12
CA LEU A 52 -4.24 -10.97 -1.35
C LEU A 52 -3.18 -11.01 -2.44
N ASP A 53 -3.21 -11.97 -3.34
CA ASP A 53 -2.25 -12.15 -4.42
C ASP A 53 -2.29 -11.00 -5.45
N ILE A 54 -1.98 -9.76 -5.03
CA ILE A 54 -1.64 -8.62 -5.89
C ILE A 54 -0.16 -8.77 -6.25
N GLY A 55 0.21 -9.96 -6.71
CA GLY A 55 1.34 -10.09 -7.59
C GLY A 55 0.86 -9.63 -8.96
N PRO A 56 1.63 -8.85 -9.73
CA PRO A 56 1.50 -8.96 -11.17
C PRO A 56 1.71 -10.45 -11.48
N ASP A 57 0.65 -11.13 -11.87
CA ASP A 57 0.72 -12.41 -12.55
C ASP A 57 1.53 -12.17 -13.84
N ILE A 58 2.84 -12.22 -13.70
CA ILE A 58 3.76 -12.49 -14.80
C ILE A 58 4.33 -13.87 -14.46
N SER A 59 3.42 -14.83 -14.53
CA SER A 59 3.78 -16.21 -14.81
C SER A 59 4.18 -16.28 -16.29
N CYS A 60 5.44 -16.63 -16.50
CA CYS A 60 6.10 -17.09 -17.74
C CYS A 60 6.52 -16.07 -18.81
#